data_AF-A0A9X4CYG4-F1
#
_entry.id   AF-A0A9X4CYG4-F1
#
_cell.length_a   1.000
_cell.length_b   1.000
_cell.length_c   1.000
_cell.angle_alpha   90.00
_cell.angle_beta   90.00
_cell.angle_gamma   90.00
#
_symmetry.space_group_name_H-M   'P 1'
#
loop_
_entity.id
_entity.type
_entity.pdbx_description
1 polymer ?
#
loop_
_entity_poly.entity_id
_entity_poly.type
_entity_poly.pdbx_seq_one_letter_code
_entity_poly.pdbx_strand_id
1 'polypeptide(L)' 'MSRDTKDTVYCNVQMPMADGYELHRLISELRASGKHPGLESVFNEMQSELEMSIEFVERVLPVTTDSVANLTRNSRNGQ' A
#
# COMPACT_ATOMS: atom_id res chain seq x y z
N MET A 1 -22.35 30.99 13.66
CA MET A 1 -21.13 30.40 13.09
C MET A 1 -21.56 29.11 12.40
N SER A 2 -21.51 29.07 11.07
CA SER A 2 -21.80 27.86 10.29
C SER A 2 -20.79 26.79 10.67
N ARG A 3 -21.23 25.71 11.33
CA ARG A 3 -20.43 24.48 11.33
C ARG A 3 -20.60 23.90 9.93
N ASP A 4 -19.76 24.37 9.02
CA ASP A 4 -19.46 23.70 7.76
C ASP A 4 -18.55 22.49 8.05
N THR A 5 -18.85 21.76 9.13
CA THR A 5 -18.19 20.51 9.49
C THR A 5 -18.76 19.47 8.56
N LYS A 6 -18.13 19.37 7.38
CA LYS A 6 -18.07 18.08 6.68
C LYS A 6 -17.50 17.10 7.70
N ASP A 7 -18.39 16.29 8.28
CA ASP A 7 -18.04 15.24 9.22
C ASP A 7 -17.28 14.14 8.44
N THR A 8 -16.02 14.43 8.12
CA THR A 8 -15.13 13.55 7.37
C THR A 8 -14.38 12.64 8.35
N VAL A 9 -14.39 11.34 8.06
CA VAL A 9 -13.59 10.36 8.80
C VAL A 9 -12.23 10.22 8.12
N TYR A 10 -11.15 10.35 8.90
CA TYR A 10 -9.78 10.13 8.43
C TYR A 10 -9.25 8.78 8.94
N CYS A 11 -8.69 7.98 8.06
CA CYS A 11 -8.11 6.68 8.39
C CYS A 11 -6.63 6.63 7.96
N ASN A 12 -5.74 6.36 8.92
CA ASN A 12 -4.34 6.03 8.63
C ASN A 12 -4.18 4.51 8.82
N VAL A 13 -4.04 3.77 7.71
CA VAL A 13 -3.97 2.31 7.73
C VAL A 13 -2.60 1.89 7.19
N GLN A 14 -1.87 1.09 7.98
CA GLN A 14 -0.63 0.45 7.55
C GLN A 14 -0.85 -1.05 7.46
N MET A 15 -0.28 -1.69 6.45
CA MET A 15 -0.41 -3.12 6.22
C MET A 15 0.82 -3.69 5.50
N PRO A 16 1.09 -5.00 5.60
CA PRO A 16 2.04 -5.70 4.72
C PRO A 16 1.72 -5.50 3.23
N MET A 17 2.73 -5.58 2.37
CA MET A 17 2.55 -5.42 0.91
C MET A 17 1.52 -6.41 0.33
N ALA A 18 1.54 -7.67 0.79
CA ALA A 18 0.58 -8.69 0.34
C ALA A 18 -0.87 -8.28 0.65
N ASP A 19 -1.12 -7.81 1.87
CA ASP A 19 -2.44 -7.35 2.30
C ASP A 19 -2.86 -6.08 1.56
N GLY A 20 -1.90 -5.20 1.23
CA GLY A 20 -2.13 -4.02 0.39
C GLY A 20 -2.60 -4.38 -1.02
N TYR A 21 -1.97 -5.37 -1.63
CA TYR A 21 -2.39 -5.91 -2.93
C TYR A 21 -3.77 -6.56 -2.89
N GLU A 22 -4.04 -7.35 -1.84
CA GLU A 22 -5.34 -7.98 -1.65
C GLU A 22 -6.45 -6.94 -1.45
N LEU A 23 -6.21 -5.93 -0.61
CA LEU A 23 -7.16 -4.85 -0.37
C LEU A 23 -7.42 -4.03 -1.65
N HIS A 24 -6.38 -3.71 -2.42
CA HIS A 24 -6.55 -3.01 -3.70
C HIS A 24 -7.44 -3.80 -4.66
N ARG A 25 -7.22 -5.12 -4.78
CA ARG A 25 -8.07 -6.01 -5.59
C ARG A 25 -9.51 -6.03 -5.08
N LEU A 26 -9.71 -6.16 -3.77
CA LEU A 26 -11.05 -6.18 -3.16
C LEU A 26 -11.82 -4.88 -3.47
N ILE A 27 -11.19 -3.72 -3.36
CA ILE A 27 -11.84 -2.44 -3.65
C ILE A 27 -12.22 -2.35 -5.13
N SER A 28 -11.38 -2.88 -6.04
CA SER A 28 -11.71 -2.98 -7.47
C SER A 28 -12.96 -3.82 -7.71
N GLU A 29 -13.05 -4.98 -7.07
CA GLU A 29 -14.22 -5.87 -7.17
C GLU A 29 -15.48 -5.22 -6.57
N LEU A 30 -15.38 -4.55 -5.42
CA LEU A 30 -16.49 -3.82 -4.79
C LEU A 30 -16.99 -2.68 -5.67
N ARG A 31 -16.08 -1.91 -6.27
CA ARG A 31 -16.42 -0.82 -7.18
C ARG A 31 -17.11 -1.35 -8.44
N ALA A 32 -16.53 -2.36 -9.09
CA ALA A 32 -17.11 -3.00 -10.28
C ALA A 32 -18.49 -3.63 -10.01
N SER A 33 -18.75 -4.05 -8.77
CA SER A 33 -20.05 -4.62 -8.40
C SER A 33 -21.21 -3.61 -8.45
N GLY A 34 -20.93 -2.31 -8.32
CA GLY A 34 -21.94 -1.26 -8.27
C GLY A 34 -22.90 -1.35 -7.07
N LYS A 35 -22.66 -2.25 -6.10
CA LYS A 35 -23.56 -2.50 -4.96
C LYS A 35 -23.49 -1.40 -3.90
N HIS A 36 -22.47 -0.55 -3.94
CA HIS A 36 -22.22 0.51 -2.97
C HIS A 36 -22.00 1.87 -3.63
N PRO A 37 -23.01 2.42 -4.36
CA PRO A 37 -22.84 3.66 -5.12
C PRO A 37 -22.50 4.88 -4.25
N GLY A 38 -22.93 4.90 -2.98
CA GLY A 38 -22.58 5.96 -2.03
C GLY A 38 -21.10 5.98 -1.62
N LEU A 39 -20.33 4.93 -1.96
CA LEU A 39 -18.90 4.82 -1.67
C LEU A 39 -18.03 4.95 -2.92
N GLU A 40 -18.60 5.28 -4.09
CA GLU A 40 -17.84 5.33 -5.35
C GLU A 40 -16.65 6.29 -5.26
N SER A 41 -16.84 7.50 -4.70
CA SER A 41 -15.74 8.45 -4.50
C SER A 41 -14.69 7.93 -3.53
N VAL A 42 -15.14 7.26 -2.46
CA VAL A 42 -14.27 6.68 -1.43
C VAL A 42 -13.44 5.53 -2.02
N PHE A 43 -14.03 4.65 -2.82
CA PHE A 43 -13.31 3.56 -3.48
C PHE A 43 -12.28 4.08 -4.49
N ASN A 44 -12.60 5.12 -5.25
CA ASN A 44 -11.66 5.75 -6.17
C ASN A 44 -10.45 6.35 -5.42
N GLU A 45 -10.71 7.05 -4.33
CA GLU A 45 -9.65 7.63 -3.48
C GLU A 45 -8.80 6.53 -2.84
N MET A 46 -9.42 5.51 -2.24
CA MET A 46 -8.69 4.38 -1.66
C MET A 46 -7.81 3.64 -2.68
N GLN A 47 -8.30 3.40 -3.90
CA GLN A 47 -7.49 2.77 -4.96
C GLN A 47 -6.26 3.62 -5.31
N SER A 48 -6.47 4.92 -5.51
CA SER A 48 -5.40 5.85 -5.89
C SER A 48 -4.33 5.95 -4.79
N GLU A 49 -4.75 6.08 -3.54
CA GLU A 49 -3.84 6.17 -2.39
C GLU A 49 -3.09 4.85 -2.14
N LEU A 50 -3.75 3.71 -2.31
CA LEU A 50 -3.11 2.40 -2.21
C LEU A 50 -2.08 2.18 -3.33
N GLU A 51 -2.42 2.52 -4.57
CA GLU A 51 -1.51 2.39 -5.72
C GLU A 51 -0.25 3.25 -5.53
N MET A 52 -0.42 4.53 -5.12
CA MET A 52 0.72 5.40 -4.81
C MET A 52 1.56 4.87 -3.66
N SER A 53 0.94 4.35 -2.60
CA SER A 53 1.66 3.81 -1.43
C SER A 53 2.45 2.54 -1.77
N ILE A 54 1.86 1.65 -2.56
CA ILE A 54 2.50 0.43 -3.07
C ILE A 54 3.68 0.81 -3.96
N GLU A 55 3.46 1.69 -4.95
CA GLU A 55 4.50 2.17 -5.85
C GLU A 55 5.66 2.82 -5.09
N PHE A 56 5.36 3.59 -4.05
CA PHE A 56 6.37 4.19 -3.17
C PHE A 56 7.23 3.11 -2.51
N VAL A 57 6.62 2.09 -1.90
CA VAL A 57 7.39 1.00 -1.27
C VAL A 57 8.23 0.26 -2.30
N GLU A 58 7.69 -0.06 -3.47
CA GLU A 58 8.43 -0.80 -4.50
C GLU A 58 9.59 0.00 -5.10
N ARG A 59 9.44 1.32 -5.29
CA ARG A 59 10.47 2.15 -5.91
C ARG A 59 11.48 2.73 -4.92
N VAL A 60 11.05 3.05 -3.70
CA VAL A 60 11.83 3.83 -2.73
C VAL A 60 12.42 2.96 -1.62
N LEU A 61 11.84 1.78 -1.37
CA LEU A 61 12.43 0.78 -0.48
C LEU A 61 12.97 -0.40 -1.31
N PRO A 62 14.07 -0.21 -2.07
CA PRO A 62 14.72 -1.35 -2.68
C PRO A 62 15.10 -2.32 -1.56
N VAL A 63 14.59 -3.53 -1.67
CA VAL A 63 14.97 -4.68 -0.86
C VAL A 63 16.50 -4.67 -0.74
N THR A 64 17.01 -4.42 0.46
CA THR A 64 18.43 -4.60 0.79
C THR A 64 18.74 -6.10 0.89
N THR A 65 18.51 -6.84 -0.19
CA THR A 65 18.91 -8.25 -0.33
C THR A 65 20.40 -8.43 -0.54
N ASP A 66 21.20 -7.36 -0.49
CA ASP A 66 22.66 -7.45 -0.59
C ASP A 66 23.36 -7.78 0.74
N SER A 67 22.65 -7.91 1.86
CA SER A 67 23.27 -8.24 3.16
C SER A 67 23.48 -9.74 3.45
N VAL A 68 23.00 -10.66 2.60
CA VAL A 68 23.21 -12.12 2.83
C VAL A 68 24.31 -12.74 1.95
N ALA A 69 24.74 -12.10 0.86
CA ALA A 69 25.76 -12.67 -0.03
C ALA A 69 27.22 -12.32 0.35
N ASN A 70 27.43 -11.25 1.14
CA ASN A 70 28.79 -10.77 1.45
C ASN A 70 29.43 -11.39 2.71
N LEU A 71 28.68 -12.10 3.55
CA LEU A 71 29.29 -12.82 4.69
C LEU A 71 29.95 -14.15 4.30
N THR A 72 29.55 -14.78 3.18
CA THR A 72 30.06 -16.11 2.79
C THR A 72 31.35 -16.04 1.96
N ARG A 73 31.72 -14.87 1.41
CA ARG A 73 32.97 -14.70 0.63
C ARG A 73 34.20 -14.37 1.49
N ASN A 74 34.03 -13.68 2.62
CA ASN A 74 35.17 -13.28 3.46
C ASN A 74 35.76 -14.39 4.35
N SER A 75 35.14 -15.57 4.40
CA SER A 75 35.68 -16.73 5.14
C SER A 75 36.57 -17.67 4.32
N ARG A 76 36.74 -17.45 3.00
CA ARG A 76 37.52 -18.38 2.13
C ARG A 76 38.86 -17.85 1.62
N ASN A 77 39.18 -16.58 1.81
CA ASN A 77 40.44 -15.99 1.31
C ASN A 77 41.48 -15.73 2.41
N GLY A 78 41.33 -16.40 3.57
CA GLY A 78 42.32 -16.41 4.64
C GLY A 78 43.09 -17.72 4.69
N GLN A 79 43.83 -18.04 3.62
CA GLN A 79 44.97 -18.97 3.64
C GLN A 79 46.03 -18.46 2.67
#